data_AF-A0A6G8Q643-F1
#
_entry.id   AF-A0A6G8Q643-F1
#
_cell.length_a   1.000
_cell.length_b   1.000
_cell.length_c   1.000
_cell.angle_alpha   90.00
_cell.angle_beta   90.00
_cell.angle_gamma   90.00
#
_symmetry.space_group_name_H-M   'P 1'
#
loop_
_entity.id
_entity.type
_entity.pdbx_description
1 polymer ?
#
loop_
_entity_poly.entity_id
_entity_poly.type
_entity_poly.pdbx_seq_one_letter_code
_entity_poly.pdbx_strand_id
1 'polypeptide(L)' 'MAIEMTGGKIVNERGTVVTFRQKCESCGFVYDFNKTTIVPAYGSRKVRAFTCPECGNYQEVEARHHKPAPR' A
#
# COMPACT_ATOMS: atom_id res chain seq x y z
N MET A 1 -4.01 -6.58 -11.68
CA MET A 1 -3.99 -5.48 -10.68
C MET A 1 -3.10 -4.39 -11.25
N ALA A 2 -3.59 -3.16 -11.31
CA ALA A 2 -2.82 -2.04 -11.86
C ALA A 2 -1.90 -1.40 -10.82
N ILE A 3 -2.20 -1.60 -9.52
CA ILE A 3 -1.45 -1.03 -8.40
C ILE A 3 -0.87 -2.14 -7.54
N GLU A 4 0.44 -2.12 -7.35
CA GLU A 4 1.18 -2.93 -6.38
C GLU A 4 1.39 -2.11 -5.10
N MET A 5 1.31 -2.74 -3.92
CA MET A 5 1.51 -2.03 -2.66
C MET A 5 2.30 -2.87 -1.65
N THR A 6 3.32 -2.25 -1.08
CA THR A 6 4.22 -2.82 -0.06
C THR A 6 3.84 -2.31 1.33
N GLY A 7 4.01 -3.11 2.39
CA GLY A 7 3.67 -2.70 3.75
C GLY A 7 2.17 -2.52 4.03
N GLY A 8 1.31 -3.15 3.23
CA GLY A 8 -0.13 -3.14 3.46
C GLY A 8 -0.92 -4.04 2.54
N LYS A 9 -2.21 -4.18 2.85
CA LYS A 9 -3.17 -4.99 2.10
C LYS A 9 -4.15 -4.07 1.38
N ILE A 10 -4.16 -4.12 0.05
CA ILE A 10 -5.16 -3.42 -0.76
C ILE A 10 -6.54 -4.00 -0.45
N VAL A 11 -7.50 -3.13 -0.13
CA VAL A 11 -8.91 -3.49 0.15
C VAL A 11 -9.78 -3.12 -1.05
N ASN A 12 -9.51 -1.98 -1.68
CA ASN A 12 -10.24 -1.51 -2.84
C ASN A 12 -9.32 -0.70 -3.76
N GLU A 13 -9.47 -0.84 -5.07
CA GLU A 13 -8.76 -0.07 -6.08
C GLU A 13 -9.75 0.54 -7.08
N ARG A 14 -9.63 1.85 -7.33
CA ARG A 14 -10.46 2.61 -8.26
C ARG A 14 -9.60 3.57 -9.09
N GLY A 15 -9.09 3.07 -10.22
CA GLY A 15 -8.21 3.83 -11.10
C GLY A 15 -6.91 4.19 -10.38
N THR A 16 -6.69 5.48 -10.12
CA THR A 16 -5.53 5.99 -9.36
C THR A 16 -5.76 6.03 -7.85
N VAL A 17 -6.99 5.81 -7.38
CA VAL A 17 -7.34 5.81 -5.96
C VAL A 17 -7.24 4.39 -5.42
N VAL A 18 -6.50 4.19 -4.34
CA VAL A 18 -6.38 2.89 -3.67
C VAL A 18 -6.68 3.02 -2.18
N THR A 19 -7.60 2.18 -1.71
CA THR A 19 -7.90 1.99 -0.29
C THR A 19 -7.22 0.73 0.20
N PHE A 20 -6.44 0.87 1.26
CA PHE A 20 -5.62 -0.20 1.79
C PHE A 20 -5.57 -0.17 3.32
N ARG A 21 -5.26 -1.30 3.94
CA ARG A 21 -4.97 -1.41 5.37
C ARG A 21 -3.47 -1.56 5.55
N GLN A 22 -2.89 -0.85 6.50
CA GLN A 22 -1.48 -1.03 6.84
C GLN A 22 -1.28 -2.45 7.37
N LYS A 23 -0.27 -3.15 6.88
CA LYS A 23 0.05 -4.51 7.28
C LYS A 23 1.55 -4.58 7.52
N CYS A 24 1.93 -5.02 8.70
CA CYS A 24 3.31 -5.35 8.98
C CYS A 24 3.65 -6.64 8.22
N GLU A 25 4.65 -6.61 7.35
CA GLU A 25 5.09 -7.81 6.63
C GLU A 25 5.94 -8.73 7.50
N SER A 26 6.52 -8.20 8.58
CA SER A 26 7.35 -8.95 9.52
C SER A 26 6.52 -9.86 10.44
N CYS A 27 5.51 -9.32 11.14
CA CYS A 27 4.67 -10.12 12.05
C CYS A 27 3.29 -10.46 11.47
N GLY A 28 2.90 -9.88 10.34
CA GLY A 28 1.58 -10.09 9.73
C GLY A 28 0.46 -9.24 10.32
N PHE A 29 0.71 -8.40 11.34
CA PHE A 29 -0.28 -7.52 11.95
C PHE A 29 -0.95 -6.61 10.92
N VAL A 30 -2.28 -6.59 10.87
CA VAL A 30 -3.06 -5.74 9.97
C VAL A 30 -3.81 -4.71 10.80
N TYR A 31 -3.66 -3.43 10.46
CA TYR A 31 -4.44 -2.37 11.08
C TYR A 31 -5.90 -2.46 10.67
N ASP A 32 -6.79 -2.20 11.63
CA ASP A 32 -8.24 -2.30 11.40
C ASP A 32 -8.81 -1.12 10.60
N PHE A 33 -8.10 0.02 10.59
CA PHE A 33 -8.52 1.20 9.84
C PHE A 33 -8.12 1.12 8.36
N ASN A 34 -8.99 1.62 7.49
CA ASN A 34 -8.71 1.80 6.08
C ASN A 34 -8.00 3.14 5.84
N LYS A 35 -6.98 3.15 4.98
CA LYS A 35 -6.34 4.35 4.45
C LYS A 35 -6.58 4.44 2.95
N THR A 36 -6.94 5.63 2.48
CA THR A 36 -7.09 5.89 1.05
C THR A 36 -5.97 6.81 0.60
N THR A 37 -5.29 6.44 -0.48
CA THR A 37 -4.25 7.25 -1.11
C THR A 37 -4.46 7.31 -2.61
N ILE A 38 -3.89 8.34 -3.24
CA ILE A 38 -3.96 8.55 -4.69
C ILE A 38 -2.56 8.31 -5.25
N VAL A 39 -2.41 7.25 -6.03
CA VAL A 39 -1.17 6.89 -6.71
C VAL A 39 -1.21 7.52 -8.11
N PRO A 40 -0.21 8.33 -8.49
CA PRO A 40 -0.16 8.87 -9.85
C PRO A 40 -0.14 7.72 -10.86
N ALA A 41 -0.89 7.88 -11.95
CA ALA A 41 -0.91 6.89 -13.02
C ALA A 41 0.52 6.65 -13.52
N TYR A 42 0.92 5.39 -13.58
CA TYR A 42 2.26 4.98 -14.04
C TYR A 42 3.42 5.47 -13.16
N GLY A 43 3.15 5.86 -11.92
CA GLY A 43 4.17 6.28 -10.95
C GLY A 43 4.13 5.46 -9.66
N SER A 44 5.05 5.78 -8.75
CA SER A 44 5.02 5.31 -7.38
C SER A 44 4.67 6.45 -6.43
N ARG A 45 4.04 6.10 -5.32
CA ARG A 45 3.77 7.00 -4.20
C ARG A 45 4.19 6.32 -2.91
N LYS A 46 5.11 6.97 -2.22
CA LYS A 46 5.44 6.65 -0.83
C LYS A 46 4.32 7.15 0.07
N VAL A 47 3.77 6.24 0.86
CA VAL A 47 2.84 6.58 1.93
C VAL A 47 3.64 6.70 3.22
N ARG A 48 3.03 7.30 4.24
CA ARG A 48 3.66 7.47 5.55
C ARG A 48 4.01 6.10 6.13
N ALA A 49 5.30 5.87 6.34
CA ALA A 49 5.84 4.72 7.06
C ALA A 49 5.26 4.66 8.48
N PHE A 50 5.27 3.47 9.06
CA PHE A 50 4.77 3.25 10.42
C PHE A 50 5.64 2.22 11.13
N THR A 51 5.71 2.32 12.45
CA THR A 51 6.33 1.30 13.29
C THR A 51 5.24 0.37 13.81
N CYS A 52 5.42 -0.93 13.63
CA CYS A 52 4.45 -1.92 14.11
C CYS A 52 4.44 -1.95 15.64
N PRO A 53 3.29 -1.81 16.31
CA PRO A 53 3.20 -1.84 17.77
C PRO A 53 3.42 -3.24 18.35
N GLU A 54 3.20 -4.30 17.58
CA GLU A 54 3.34 -5.69 18.06
C GLU A 54 4.80 -6.16 18.07
N CYS A 55 5.54 -5.90 17.01
CA CYS A 55 6.92 -6.39 16.85
C CYS A 55 7.98 -5.29 16.84
N GLY A 56 7.61 -4.02 16.86
CA GLY A 56 8.54 -2.88 16.78
C GLY A 56 9.18 -2.68 15.41
N ASN A 57 8.78 -3.44 14.38
CA ASN A 57 9.38 -3.33 13.05
C ASN A 57 8.98 -2.02 12.36
N TYR A 58 9.96 -1.29 11.85
CA TYR A 58 9.73 -0.12 11.00
C TYR A 58 9.37 -0.59 9.58
N GLN A 59 8.16 -0.25 9.13
CA GLN A 59 7.63 -0.63 7.83
C GLN A 59 7.41 0.61 6.96
N GLU A 60 8.11 0.64 5.82
CA GLU A 60 7.82 1.59 4.75
C GLU A 60 6.64 1.09 3.92
N VAL A 61 5.80 2.03 3.50
CA VAL A 61 4.61 1.75 2.69
C VAL A 61 4.76 2.47 1.36
N GLU A 62 4.78 1.73 0.27
CA GLU A 62 4.87 2.29 -1.07
C GLU A 62 3.77 1.67 -1.94
N ALA A 63 3.13 2.49 -2.76
CA ALA A 63 2.15 2.05 -3.74
C ALA A 63 2.62 2.43 -5.13
N ARG A 64 2.67 1.48 -6.07
CA ARG A 64 3.16 1.66 -7.43
C ARG A 64 2.10 1.30 -8.44
N HIS A 65 1.75 2.24 -9.31
CA HIS A 65 0.86 2.01 -10.44
C HIS A 65 1.68 1.55 -11.66
N HIS A 66 1.43 0.35 -12.15
CA HIS A 66 2.07 -0.20 -13.34
C HIS A 66 1.40 0.31 -14.61
N LYS A 67 2.17 0.47 -15.69
CA LYS A 67 1.60 0.64 -17.03
C LYS A 67 0.90 -0.66 -17.44
N PRO A 68 -0.28 -0.63 -18.07
CA PRO A 68 -0.75 -1.79 -18.81
C PRO A 68 0.35 -2.12 -19.83
N ALA A 69 0.82 -3.36 -19.81
CA ALA A 69 1.82 -3.81 -20.79
C ALA A 69 1.25 -3.55 -22.20
N PRO A 70 2.04 -2.95 -23.12
CA PRO A 70 1.62 -2.87 -24.51
C PRO A 70 1.40 -4.30 -25.03
N ARG A 71 0.21 -4.56 -25.57
CA ARG A 71 -0.12 -5.80 -26.28
C ARG A 71 0.63 -5.89 -27.59
#